data_AF-A0AAD3D9Z2-F1
#
_entry.id   AF-A0AAD3D9Z2-F1
#
_cell.length_a   1.000
_cell.length_b   1.000
_cell.length_c   1.000
_cell.angle_alpha   90.00
_cell.angle_beta   90.00
_cell.angle_gamma   90.00
#
_symmetry.space_group_name_H-M   'P 1'
#
loop_
_entity.id
_entity.type
_entity.pdbx_description
1 polymer ?
#
loop_
_entity_poly.entity_id
_entity_poly.type
_entity_poly.pdbx_seq_one_letter_code
_entity_poly.pdbx_strand_id
1 'polypeptide(L)'
;MKLAKAAKQLRKHTGEKEAGINVQMRFVPLKSTTKDDEKEPETETISVAIDDNDRVEGANELKLKVVVMTNLHGQGEQFLENFISLRNEIFEPKGWVDYHSLRQRLEHVNKFLKGMASKTLHKEMKDARVKFLKHCGVDITLPNSNIHKTNEQAFETWLRHANTLVDGGWLEAADLGNANVVEAARVQAFLEYERAIMWNLGKVLWKDHGEAYENHFYYYMYYAMSVEEFDYCMKMYAEKLKLMQPPSMKKCQTYAEADWTIQERELDDRCIRRAIFNGLPKNYQKNLRSNYEQDWRQMDKATFVSAMADCELEDRAEQEEKKAEAEKIKQINKKRQNSNQQGGGKRGKTDGKKFCKWCKKAKSKFFDNHDSDDCTMKEKWEKQGKLGNQKELHTIESLAATQEKQTVLLD
;
A
#
# COMPACT_ATOMS: atom_id res chain seq x y z
N MET A 1 10.47 2.45 26.55
CA MET A 1 11.34 1.25 26.51
C MET A 1 10.60 -0.11 26.41
N LYS A 2 9.25 -0.17 26.40
CA LYS A 2 8.48 -1.43 26.23
C LYS A 2 8.08 -1.79 24.78
N LEU A 3 8.27 -0.87 23.82
CA LEU A 3 7.89 -1.06 22.40
C LEU A 3 8.86 -1.96 21.59
N ALA A 4 10.07 -2.22 22.09
CA ALA A 4 11.09 -2.96 21.33
C ALA A 4 10.90 -4.49 21.33
N LYS A 5 10.04 -5.06 22.20
CA LYS A 5 9.87 -6.52 22.32
C LYS A 5 8.70 -7.09 21.52
N ALA A 6 7.76 -6.28 21.04
CA ALA A 6 6.64 -6.75 20.21
C ALA A 6 7.04 -6.97 18.73
N ALA A 7 8.17 -6.40 18.28
CA ALA A 7 8.64 -6.47 16.90
C ALA A 7 9.19 -7.85 16.43
N LYS A 8 9.04 -8.91 17.23
CA LYS A 8 9.79 -10.16 17.03
C LYS A 8 9.10 -11.24 16.19
N GLN A 9 7.87 -11.05 15.72
CA GLN A 9 7.23 -12.04 14.84
C GLN A 9 6.05 -11.46 14.03
N LEU A 10 6.27 -10.37 13.29
CA LEU A 10 5.33 -9.97 12.24
C LEU A 10 5.41 -11.00 11.10
N ARG A 11 4.45 -11.94 11.08
CA ARG A 11 4.21 -12.82 9.94
C ARG A 11 4.02 -11.95 8.69
N LYS A 12 4.56 -12.37 7.54
CA LYS A 12 4.29 -11.73 6.24
C LYS A 12 2.79 -11.54 6.08
N HIS A 13 2.37 -10.29 5.92
CA HIS A 13 0.99 -9.89 5.73
C HIS A 13 0.39 -10.63 4.53
N THR A 14 -0.73 -11.32 4.74
CA THR A 14 -1.32 -12.23 3.74
C THR A 14 -2.14 -11.50 2.67
N GLY A 15 -2.55 -10.24 2.92
CA GLY A 15 -3.35 -9.44 1.98
C GLY A 15 -2.56 -8.82 0.83
N GLU A 16 -1.23 -8.69 0.94
CA GLU A 16 -0.38 -8.13 -0.13
C GLU A 16 -0.21 -9.06 -1.35
N LYS A 17 -0.80 -10.26 -1.29
CA LYS A 17 -0.72 -11.28 -2.34
C LYS A 17 -2.03 -11.47 -3.11
N GLU A 18 -3.10 -10.74 -2.81
CA GLU A 18 -4.29 -10.80 -3.64
C GLU A 18 -3.99 -10.19 -5.01
N ALA A 19 -4.17 -11.00 -6.06
CA ALA A 19 -3.97 -10.59 -7.43
C ALA A 19 -4.99 -9.48 -7.79
N GLY A 20 -4.51 -8.27 -8.04
CA GLY A 20 -5.33 -7.16 -8.55
C GLY A 20 -5.24 -5.85 -7.75
N ILE A 21 -4.74 -5.86 -6.51
CA ILE A 21 -4.60 -4.63 -5.70
C ILE A 21 -3.17 -4.10 -5.81
N ASN A 22 -2.98 -2.96 -6.48
CA ASN A 22 -1.68 -2.29 -6.57
C ASN A 22 -1.50 -1.31 -5.41
N VAL A 23 -0.87 -1.76 -4.33
CA VAL A 23 -0.68 -0.99 -3.09
C VAL A 23 0.10 0.30 -3.38
N GLN A 24 -0.61 1.43 -3.35
CA GLN A 24 -0.03 2.76 -3.53
C GLN A 24 0.58 3.32 -2.23
N MET A 25 0.03 2.95 -1.06
CA MET A 25 0.57 3.24 0.27
C MET A 25 0.43 2.03 1.21
N ARG A 26 1.42 1.78 2.07
CA ARG A 26 1.55 0.54 2.87
C ARG A 26 1.30 0.77 4.36
N PHE A 27 0.31 0.08 4.93
CA PHE A 27 -0.06 0.22 6.34
C PHE A 27 1.08 -0.04 7.33
N VAL A 28 1.98 -0.95 6.95
CA VAL A 28 3.17 -1.30 7.71
C VAL A 28 4.34 -1.24 6.73
N PRO A 29 5.41 -0.47 7.03
CA PRO A 29 6.61 -0.49 6.22
C PRO A 29 7.15 -1.92 6.15
N LEU A 30 7.28 -2.48 4.94
CA LEU A 30 7.96 -3.76 4.78
C LEU A 30 9.39 -3.62 5.29
N LYS A 31 9.80 -4.46 6.25
CA LYS A 31 11.23 -4.68 6.49
C LYS A 31 11.83 -5.10 5.16
N SER A 32 12.87 -4.40 4.68
CA SER A 32 13.47 -4.72 3.39
C SER A 32 13.89 -6.19 3.37
N THR A 33 13.23 -6.98 2.53
CA THR A 33 13.50 -8.43 2.43
C THR A 33 14.51 -8.74 1.33
N THR A 34 15.07 -7.70 0.71
CA THR A 34 16.04 -7.77 -0.37
C THR A 34 17.39 -7.32 0.17
N LYS A 35 18.40 -8.21 0.05
CA LYS A 35 19.78 -7.98 0.50
C LYS A 35 20.47 -6.80 -0.22
N ASP A 36 19.85 -6.21 -1.23
CA ASP A 36 20.35 -5.05 -1.98
C ASP A 36 19.88 -3.70 -1.41
N ASP A 37 18.95 -3.68 -0.44
CA ASP A 37 18.38 -2.46 0.18
C ASP A 37 19.07 -2.07 1.52
N GLU A 38 20.32 -2.48 1.73
CA GLU A 38 21.09 -2.12 2.95
C GLU A 38 21.68 -0.69 2.91
N LYS A 39 21.51 0.06 1.81
CA LYS A 39 21.87 1.47 1.79
C LYS A 39 20.77 2.27 2.47
N GLU A 40 21.12 2.91 3.59
CA GLU A 40 20.26 3.92 4.19
C GLU A 40 19.82 4.94 3.14
N PRO A 41 18.53 5.29 3.08
CA PRO A 41 18.05 6.28 2.13
C PRO A 41 18.79 7.60 2.35
N GLU A 42 19.17 8.26 1.26
CA GLU A 42 19.76 9.59 1.33
C GLU A 42 18.77 10.53 2.03
N THR A 43 19.25 11.31 2.99
CA THR A 43 18.41 12.20 3.80
C THR A 43 18.99 13.60 3.81
N GLU A 44 18.11 14.58 3.96
CA GLU A 44 18.44 16.00 4.03
C GLU A 44 17.81 16.60 5.28
N THR A 45 18.52 17.54 5.91
CA THR A 45 18.03 18.23 7.10
C THR A 45 17.53 19.61 6.71
N ILE A 46 16.22 19.80 6.84
CA ILE A 46 15.56 21.09 6.68
C ILE A 46 15.59 21.79 8.04
N SER A 47 16.20 22.96 8.11
CA SER A 47 16.24 23.80 9.32
C SER A 47 15.53 25.13 9.06
N VAL A 48 14.69 25.56 10.00
CA VAL A 48 13.95 26.83 9.95
C VAL A 48 14.05 27.49 11.32
N ALA A 49 14.36 28.79 11.38
CA ALA A 49 14.34 29.52 12.66
C ALA A 49 12.93 29.49 13.29
N ILE A 50 12.79 29.48 14.61
CA ILE A 50 11.47 29.55 15.28
C ILE A 50 10.99 31.00 15.30
N ASP A 51 11.84 31.94 15.72
CA ASP A 51 11.63 33.39 15.60
C ASP A 51 12.63 33.97 14.60
N ASP A 52 12.14 34.65 13.58
CA ASP A 52 12.98 35.27 12.56
C ASP A 52 13.75 36.50 13.11
N ASN A 53 13.32 37.02 14.27
CA ASN A 53 13.92 38.16 14.96
C ASN A 53 14.95 37.77 16.02
N ASP A 54 14.98 36.51 16.48
CA ASP A 54 15.86 36.05 17.56
C ASP A 54 16.92 35.08 17.03
N ARG A 55 18.04 35.64 16.55
CA ARG A 55 19.13 34.88 15.91
C ARG A 55 20.13 34.32 16.91
N VAL A 56 19.66 33.59 17.92
CA VAL A 56 20.57 32.79 18.76
C VAL A 56 20.82 31.45 18.07
N GLU A 57 22.03 31.25 17.54
CA GLU A 57 22.44 30.03 16.84
C GLU A 57 22.16 28.77 17.68
N GLY A 58 21.49 27.79 17.07
CA GLY A 58 21.36 26.43 17.59
C GLY A 58 20.24 26.17 18.61
N ALA A 59 19.70 27.20 19.28
CA ALA A 59 18.59 27.06 20.24
C ALA A 59 17.21 27.44 19.67
N ASN A 60 17.18 28.25 18.61
CA ASN A 60 15.96 28.82 18.03
C ASN A 60 15.63 28.25 16.63
N GLU A 61 15.75 26.93 16.44
CA GLU A 61 15.55 26.30 15.12
C GLU A 61 14.69 25.02 15.21
N LEU A 62 13.73 24.90 14.30
CA LEU A 62 13.06 23.64 13.98
C LEU A 62 13.91 22.87 12.97
N LYS A 63 14.22 21.62 13.27
CA LYS A 63 15.03 20.74 12.41
C LYS A 63 14.24 19.50 12.06
N LEU A 64 14.11 19.24 10.77
CA LEU A 64 13.44 18.06 10.24
C LEU A 64 14.38 17.32 9.29
N LYS A 65 14.61 16.03 9.57
CA LYS A 65 15.34 15.13 8.67
C LYS A 65 14.33 14.41 7.77
N VAL A 66 14.46 14.59 6.46
CA VAL A 66 13.55 14.02 5.44
C VAL A 66 14.32 13.19 4.42
N VAL A 67 13.64 12.21 3.82
CA VAL A 67 14.22 11.37 2.76
C VAL A 67 14.28 12.16 1.46
N VAL A 68 15.44 12.17 0.82
CA VAL A 68 15.64 12.84 -0.47
C VAL A 68 14.97 12.03 -1.57
N MET A 69 14.22 12.71 -2.44
CA MET A 69 13.57 12.11 -3.60
C MET A 69 14.19 12.62 -4.89
N THR A 70 14.65 11.69 -5.73
CA THR A 70 15.19 12.00 -7.08
C THR A 70 14.18 11.78 -8.21
N ASN A 71 13.08 11.07 -7.92
CA ASN A 71 11.94 10.84 -8.81
C ASN A 71 10.62 10.95 -8.03
N LEU A 72 9.57 11.48 -8.68
CA LEU A 72 8.21 11.55 -8.14
C LEU A 72 7.28 10.45 -8.68
N HIS A 73 7.59 9.86 -9.83
CA HIS A 73 6.68 8.93 -10.50
C HIS A 73 6.44 7.66 -9.68
N GLY A 74 5.20 7.45 -9.24
CA GLY A 74 4.83 6.29 -8.42
C GLY A 74 5.42 6.32 -7.00
N GLN A 75 5.88 7.48 -6.52
CA GLN A 75 6.50 7.65 -5.20
C GLN A 75 5.60 8.43 -4.22
N GLY A 76 4.28 8.38 -4.43
CA GLY A 76 3.31 9.16 -3.64
C GLY A 76 3.37 8.91 -2.14
N GLU A 77 3.63 7.67 -1.70
CA GLU A 77 3.78 7.35 -0.28
C GLU A 77 4.93 8.12 0.37
N GLN A 78 6.14 8.05 -0.20
CA GLN A 78 7.31 8.72 0.35
C GLN A 78 7.17 10.25 0.30
N PHE A 79 6.57 10.78 -0.76
CA PHE A 79 6.28 12.21 -0.86
C PHE A 79 5.33 12.66 0.26
N LEU A 80 4.27 11.90 0.50
CA LEU A 80 3.27 12.22 1.50
C LEU A 80 3.83 12.13 2.92
N GLU A 81 4.71 11.15 3.20
CA GLU A 81 5.41 11.06 4.49
C GLU A 81 6.30 12.28 4.75
N ASN A 82 7.07 12.72 3.75
CA ASN A 82 7.87 13.93 3.84
C ASN A 82 6.98 15.17 4.02
N PHE A 83 5.86 15.24 3.29
CA PHE A 83 4.91 16.35 3.36
C PHE A 83 4.22 16.46 4.73
N ILE A 84 3.78 15.34 5.31
CA ILE A 84 3.21 15.28 6.67
C ILE A 84 4.24 15.71 7.70
N SER A 85 5.48 15.23 7.56
CA SER A 85 6.56 15.60 8.47
C SER A 85 6.83 17.10 8.41
N LEU A 86 6.87 17.70 7.21
CA LEU A 86 6.96 19.15 7.05
C LEU A 86 5.77 19.89 7.67
N ARG A 87 4.55 19.40 7.44
CA ARG A 87 3.34 20.02 7.98
C ARG A 87 3.39 20.09 9.51
N ASN A 88 3.64 18.96 10.16
CA ASN A 88 3.55 18.84 11.61
C ASN A 88 4.75 19.49 12.32
N GLU A 89 5.97 19.34 11.78
CA GLU A 89 7.19 19.77 12.47
C GLU A 89 7.66 21.17 12.06
N ILE A 90 7.20 21.70 10.92
CA ILE A 90 7.61 23.01 10.40
C ILE A 90 6.41 23.93 10.19
N PHE A 91 5.42 23.54 9.37
CA PHE A 91 4.39 24.47 8.91
C PHE A 91 3.42 24.87 10.03
N GLU A 92 2.88 23.91 10.77
CA GLU A 92 1.96 24.17 11.88
C GLU A 92 2.64 24.99 12.99
N PRO A 93 3.84 24.64 13.48
CA PRO A 93 4.55 25.44 14.47
C PRO A 93 4.87 26.87 14.01
N LYS A 94 5.15 27.10 12.71
CA LYS A 94 5.41 28.43 12.16
C LYS A 94 4.16 29.19 11.73
N GLY A 95 2.97 28.58 11.87
CA GLY A 95 1.71 29.17 11.40
C GLY A 95 1.59 29.24 9.87
N TRP A 96 2.41 28.50 9.12
CA TRP A 96 2.41 28.46 7.65
C TRP A 96 1.31 27.56 7.07
N VAL A 97 0.14 27.58 7.67
CA VAL A 97 -0.99 26.69 7.33
C VAL A 97 -2.04 27.35 6.44
N ASP A 98 -1.98 28.67 6.31
CA ASP A 98 -2.94 29.46 5.55
C ASP A 98 -2.50 29.73 4.11
N TYR A 99 -3.34 30.43 3.35
CA TYR A 99 -3.03 30.74 1.96
C TYR A 99 -1.90 31.77 1.78
N HIS A 100 -1.56 32.56 2.81
CA HIS A 100 -0.45 33.51 2.74
C HIS A 100 0.90 32.81 2.61
N SER A 101 0.96 31.56 3.06
CA SER A 101 2.19 30.80 3.20
C SER A 101 2.37 29.72 2.11
N LEU A 102 1.53 29.71 1.07
CA LEU A 102 1.55 28.70 0.01
C LEU A 102 2.94 28.58 -0.64
N ARG A 103 3.51 29.68 -1.13
CA ARG A 103 4.88 29.69 -1.69
C ARG A 103 5.90 29.12 -0.71
N GLN A 104 5.89 29.57 0.55
CA GLN A 104 6.84 29.12 1.57
C GLN A 104 6.73 27.60 1.77
N ARG A 105 5.49 27.06 1.81
CA ARG A 105 5.27 25.61 1.89
C ARG A 105 5.87 24.90 0.67
N LEU A 106 5.59 25.36 -0.54
CA LEU A 106 6.08 24.75 -1.78
C LEU A 106 7.60 24.81 -1.91
N GLU A 107 8.23 25.90 -1.48
CA GLU A 107 9.69 26.02 -1.40
C GLU A 107 10.31 24.98 -0.46
N HIS A 108 9.67 24.72 0.70
CA HIS A 108 10.13 23.70 1.64
C HIS A 108 9.87 22.28 1.14
N VAL A 109 8.77 22.05 0.43
CA VAL A 109 8.54 20.79 -0.29
C VAL A 109 9.65 20.54 -1.29
N ASN A 110 10.08 21.56 -2.04
CA ASN A 110 11.16 21.43 -3.01
C ASN A 110 12.53 21.10 -2.36
N LYS A 111 12.75 21.39 -1.07
CA LYS A 111 14.03 21.09 -0.38
C LYS A 111 14.34 19.60 -0.29
N PHE A 112 13.33 18.72 -0.25
CA PHE A 112 13.57 17.27 -0.24
C PHE A 112 13.56 16.64 -1.64
N LEU A 113 13.41 17.46 -2.70
CA LEU A 113 13.40 17.01 -4.08
C LEU A 113 14.71 17.39 -4.77
N LYS A 114 15.38 16.41 -5.38
CA LYS A 114 16.61 16.63 -6.15
C LYS A 114 16.46 16.21 -7.61
N GLY A 115 17.28 16.81 -8.47
CA GLY A 115 17.38 16.42 -9.88
C GLY A 115 16.04 16.47 -10.62
N MET A 116 15.60 15.32 -11.12
CA MET A 116 14.37 15.23 -11.91
C MET A 116 13.11 15.49 -11.09
N ALA A 117 13.05 15.05 -9.83
CA ALA A 117 11.88 15.29 -8.96
C ALA A 117 11.59 16.79 -8.78
N SER A 118 12.63 17.59 -8.52
CA SER A 118 12.48 19.04 -8.39
C SER A 118 12.00 19.67 -9.70
N LYS A 119 12.58 19.28 -10.84
CA LYS A 119 12.13 19.75 -12.16
C LYS A 119 10.67 19.39 -12.44
N THR A 120 10.24 18.20 -12.03
CA THR A 120 8.86 17.74 -12.16
C THR A 120 7.91 18.58 -11.31
N LEU A 121 8.24 18.88 -10.05
CA LEU A 121 7.44 19.78 -9.22
C LEU A 121 7.21 21.14 -9.90
N HIS A 122 8.28 21.80 -10.37
CA HIS A 122 8.19 23.09 -11.04
C HIS A 122 7.36 23.02 -12.33
N LYS A 123 7.50 21.93 -13.09
CA LYS A 123 6.69 21.69 -14.29
C LYS A 123 5.21 21.58 -13.93
N GLU A 124 4.86 20.76 -12.95
CA GLU A 124 3.46 20.54 -12.56
C GLU A 124 2.81 21.79 -11.94
N MET A 125 3.59 22.64 -11.23
CA MET A 125 3.13 23.95 -10.77
C MET A 125 2.81 24.90 -11.93
N LYS A 126 3.66 24.91 -12.97
CA LYS A 126 3.41 25.69 -14.18
C LYS A 126 2.17 25.19 -14.93
N ASP A 127 2.04 23.88 -15.07
CA ASP A 127 0.86 23.25 -15.69
C ASP A 127 -0.41 23.51 -14.87
N ALA A 128 -0.30 23.57 -13.53
CA ALA A 128 -1.41 23.91 -12.64
C ALA A 128 -1.87 25.35 -12.88
N ARG A 129 -0.93 26.29 -12.98
CA ARG A 129 -1.23 27.70 -13.28
C ARG A 129 -1.97 27.87 -14.60
N VAL A 130 -1.53 27.21 -15.65
CA VAL A 130 -2.20 27.25 -16.97
C VAL A 130 -3.64 26.72 -16.86
N LYS A 131 -3.83 25.58 -16.19
CA LYS A 131 -5.16 24.97 -16.00
C LYS A 131 -6.06 25.83 -15.11
N PHE A 132 -5.50 26.42 -14.07
CA PHE A 132 -6.19 27.32 -13.16
C PHE A 132 -6.70 28.56 -13.91
N LEU A 133 -5.83 29.25 -14.64
CA LEU A 133 -6.21 30.42 -15.42
C LEU A 133 -7.29 30.11 -16.46
N LYS A 134 -7.18 28.97 -17.15
CA LYS A 134 -8.21 28.52 -18.08
C LYS A 134 -9.56 28.26 -17.40
N HIS A 135 -9.55 27.70 -16.19
CA HIS A 135 -10.76 27.48 -15.41
C HIS A 135 -11.43 28.81 -15.02
N CYS A 136 -10.62 29.81 -14.69
CA CYS A 136 -11.07 31.16 -14.34
C CYS A 136 -11.52 31.99 -15.57
N GLY A 137 -11.59 31.39 -16.77
CA GLY A 137 -11.96 32.09 -17.99
C GLY A 137 -10.90 33.07 -18.53
N VAL A 138 -9.68 33.06 -17.99
CA VAL A 138 -8.60 33.94 -18.45
C VAL A 138 -8.07 33.44 -19.80
N ASP A 139 -8.17 34.28 -20.84
CA ASP A 139 -7.59 33.97 -22.14
C ASP A 139 -6.07 34.15 -22.12
N ILE A 140 -5.37 33.04 -21.91
CA ILE A 140 -3.90 32.96 -21.88
C ILE A 140 -3.23 33.14 -23.26
N THR A 141 -4.02 33.21 -24.34
CA THR A 141 -3.51 33.41 -25.71
C THR A 141 -3.31 34.89 -26.05
N LEU A 142 -3.89 35.80 -25.25
CA LEU A 142 -3.72 37.23 -25.41
C LEU A 142 -2.27 37.66 -25.05
N PRO A 143 -1.63 38.55 -25.83
CA PRO A 143 -0.26 39.01 -25.57
C PRO A 143 -0.03 39.61 -24.18
N ASN A 144 -1.10 40.15 -23.57
CA ASN A 144 -1.07 40.82 -22.27
C ASN A 144 -1.31 39.87 -21.08
N SER A 145 -1.69 38.60 -21.30
CA SER A 145 -1.98 37.61 -20.25
C SER A 145 -0.81 36.66 -19.97
N ASN A 146 0.43 37.17 -20.10
CA ASN A 146 1.67 36.43 -19.82
C ASN A 146 1.84 36.02 -18.34
N ILE A 147 0.83 36.25 -17.49
CA ILE A 147 0.86 35.89 -16.08
C ILE A 147 1.17 34.39 -15.87
N HIS A 148 0.71 33.52 -16.78
CA HIS A 148 1.04 32.09 -16.76
C HIS A 148 2.55 31.78 -16.88
N LYS A 149 3.33 32.70 -17.49
CA LYS A 149 4.79 32.57 -17.67
C LYS A 149 5.60 33.20 -16.54
N THR A 150 4.96 33.90 -15.61
CA THR A 150 5.65 34.58 -14.51
C THR A 150 6.17 33.58 -13.47
N ASN A 151 7.00 34.05 -12.54
CA ASN A 151 7.40 33.24 -11.39
C ASN A 151 6.25 33.15 -10.36
N GLU A 152 6.41 32.28 -9.36
CA GLU A 152 5.35 32.04 -8.37
C GLU A 152 4.97 33.30 -7.59
N GLN A 153 5.97 34.09 -7.19
CA GLN A 153 5.74 35.33 -6.45
C GLN A 153 4.90 36.35 -7.24
N ALA A 154 5.19 36.53 -8.52
CA ALA A 154 4.45 37.43 -9.39
C ALA A 154 3.02 36.91 -9.63
N PHE A 155 2.85 35.59 -9.78
CA PHE A 155 1.53 34.98 -9.91
C PHE A 155 0.68 35.16 -8.65
N GLU A 156 1.24 34.88 -7.46
CA GLU A 156 0.54 35.08 -6.19
C GLU A 156 0.18 36.55 -5.95
N THR A 157 1.07 37.48 -6.33
CA THR A 157 0.78 38.92 -6.25
C THR A 157 -0.40 39.28 -7.14
N TRP A 158 -0.44 38.73 -8.36
CA TRP A 158 -1.57 38.92 -9.27
C TRP A 158 -2.87 38.36 -8.69
N LEU A 159 -2.83 37.16 -8.11
CA LEU A 159 -4.01 36.51 -7.52
C LEU A 159 -4.59 37.26 -6.32
N ARG A 160 -3.78 38.07 -5.62
CA ARG A 160 -4.23 38.90 -4.48
C ARG A 160 -5.00 40.16 -4.89
N HIS A 161 -4.88 40.60 -6.15
CA HIS A 161 -5.53 41.83 -6.61
C HIS A 161 -7.05 41.67 -6.67
N ALA A 162 -7.78 42.63 -6.10
CA ALA A 162 -9.24 42.56 -6.03
C ALA A 162 -9.90 42.47 -7.42
N ASN A 163 -9.35 43.18 -8.42
CA ASN A 163 -9.84 43.09 -9.80
C ASN A 163 -9.69 41.68 -10.38
N THR A 164 -8.58 40.99 -10.09
CA THR A 164 -8.39 39.58 -10.47
C THR A 164 -9.48 38.69 -9.86
N LEU A 165 -9.84 38.95 -8.61
CA LEU A 165 -10.87 38.18 -7.92
C LEU A 165 -12.25 38.37 -8.55
N VAL A 166 -12.54 39.59 -9.02
CA VAL A 166 -13.76 39.91 -9.78
C VAL A 166 -13.75 39.21 -11.13
N ASP A 167 -12.67 39.32 -11.89
CA ASP A 167 -12.54 38.70 -13.21
C ASP A 167 -12.65 37.17 -13.14
N GLY A 168 -12.13 36.56 -12.08
CA GLY A 168 -12.23 35.12 -11.82
C GLY A 168 -13.54 34.67 -11.16
N GLY A 169 -14.44 35.59 -10.83
CA GLY A 169 -15.77 35.27 -10.30
C GLY A 169 -15.83 34.89 -8.82
N TRP A 170 -14.75 35.08 -8.05
CA TRP A 170 -14.76 34.86 -6.59
C TRP A 170 -15.28 36.06 -5.80
N LEU A 171 -15.34 37.24 -6.42
CA LEU A 171 -15.77 38.48 -5.79
C LEU A 171 -16.73 39.25 -6.71
N GLU A 172 -17.85 39.73 -6.19
CA GLU A 172 -18.69 40.64 -6.95
C GLU A 172 -18.11 42.06 -6.94
N ALA A 173 -18.22 42.78 -8.06
CA ALA A 173 -17.70 44.16 -8.16
C ALA A 173 -18.33 45.11 -7.11
N ALA A 174 -19.57 44.85 -6.69
CA ALA A 174 -20.25 45.59 -5.65
C ALA A 174 -19.60 45.43 -4.26
N ASP A 175 -18.89 44.33 -4.03
CA ASP A 175 -18.30 43.97 -2.74
C ASP A 175 -16.84 44.43 -2.59
N LEU A 176 -16.28 45.15 -3.57
CA LEU A 176 -14.90 45.65 -3.54
C LEU A 176 -14.57 46.50 -2.30
N GLY A 177 -15.59 47.16 -1.71
CA GLY A 177 -15.45 47.95 -0.49
C GLY A 177 -15.46 47.14 0.82
N ASN A 178 -15.84 45.86 0.78
CA ASN A 178 -15.98 45.02 1.97
C ASN A 178 -14.74 44.16 2.20
N ALA A 179 -13.86 44.60 3.11
CA ALA A 179 -12.59 43.93 3.38
C ALA A 179 -12.73 42.44 3.76
N ASN A 180 -13.77 42.06 4.50
CA ASN A 180 -13.97 40.67 4.92
C ASN A 180 -14.37 39.77 3.74
N VAL A 181 -15.22 40.29 2.84
CA VAL A 181 -15.65 39.55 1.64
C VAL A 181 -14.49 39.42 0.65
N VAL A 182 -13.71 40.49 0.46
CA VAL A 182 -12.48 40.47 -0.36
C VAL A 182 -11.49 39.43 0.19
N GLU A 183 -11.32 39.37 1.51
CA GLU A 183 -10.41 38.40 2.12
C GLU A 183 -10.89 36.96 1.96
N ALA A 184 -12.19 36.70 2.16
CA ALA A 184 -12.77 35.38 1.92
C ALA A 184 -12.60 34.95 0.45
N ALA A 185 -12.79 35.87 -0.51
CA ALA A 185 -12.56 35.61 -1.93
C ALA A 185 -11.08 35.26 -2.22
N ARG A 186 -10.12 35.92 -1.56
CA ARG A 186 -8.69 35.56 -1.67
C ARG A 186 -8.41 34.16 -1.16
N VAL A 187 -8.94 33.82 0.01
CA VAL A 187 -8.77 32.47 0.59
C VAL A 187 -9.26 31.42 -0.39
N GLN A 188 -10.45 31.62 -0.97
CA GLN A 188 -11.04 30.70 -1.93
C GLN A 188 -10.20 30.56 -3.20
N ALA A 189 -9.77 31.69 -3.79
CA ALA A 189 -8.97 31.69 -5.02
C ALA A 189 -7.63 30.96 -4.85
N PHE A 190 -6.95 31.17 -3.71
CA PHE A 190 -5.70 30.46 -3.40
C PHE A 190 -5.93 28.99 -3.09
N LEU A 191 -7.01 28.63 -2.41
CA LEU A 191 -7.37 27.24 -2.15
C LEU A 191 -7.59 26.48 -3.47
N GLU A 192 -8.29 27.08 -4.44
CA GLU A 192 -8.47 26.49 -5.76
C GLU A 192 -7.15 26.35 -6.53
N TYR A 193 -6.25 27.32 -6.38
CA TYR A 193 -4.91 27.22 -6.98
C TYR A 193 -4.07 26.09 -6.35
N GLU A 194 -4.05 25.98 -5.02
CA GLU A 194 -3.39 24.89 -4.30
C GLU A 194 -3.96 23.52 -4.70
N ARG A 195 -5.29 23.41 -4.83
CA ARG A 195 -5.98 22.22 -5.36
C ARG A 195 -5.51 21.88 -6.78
N ALA A 196 -5.34 22.86 -7.66
CA ALA A 196 -4.81 22.62 -9.01
C ALA A 196 -3.37 22.08 -9.00
N ILE A 197 -2.52 22.56 -8.09
CA ILE A 197 -1.15 22.06 -7.89
C ILE A 197 -1.17 20.61 -7.41
N MET A 198 -1.90 20.34 -6.32
CA MET A 198 -1.98 19.01 -5.71
C MET A 198 -2.60 17.99 -6.66
N TRP A 199 -3.59 18.39 -7.46
CA TRP A 199 -4.17 17.54 -8.50
C TRP A 199 -3.15 17.09 -9.55
N ASN A 200 -2.34 18.02 -10.07
CA ASN A 200 -1.33 17.71 -11.07
C ASN A 200 -0.20 16.87 -10.48
N LEU A 201 0.28 17.21 -9.28
CA LEU A 201 1.27 16.40 -8.58
C LEU A 201 0.76 14.98 -8.33
N GLY A 202 -0.50 14.84 -7.91
CA GLY A 202 -1.15 13.55 -7.74
C GLY A 202 -0.99 12.66 -8.97
N LYS A 203 -1.27 13.17 -10.17
CA LYS A 203 -1.16 12.38 -11.41
C LYS A 203 0.23 11.83 -11.68
N VAL A 204 1.26 12.49 -11.16
CA VAL A 204 2.65 12.03 -11.24
C VAL A 204 2.96 11.05 -10.12
N LEU A 205 2.58 11.39 -8.90
CA LEU A 205 2.89 10.63 -7.68
C LEU A 205 2.29 9.22 -7.70
N TRP A 206 1.14 9.05 -8.36
CA TRP A 206 0.38 7.80 -8.35
C TRP A 206 0.34 7.17 -9.75
N LYS A 207 0.69 5.88 -9.85
CA LYS A 207 0.78 5.17 -11.14
C LYS A 207 -0.58 5.06 -11.84
N ASP A 208 -1.63 4.88 -11.05
CA ASP A 208 -3.02 5.06 -11.47
C ASP A 208 -3.71 5.92 -10.42
N HIS A 209 -3.73 7.23 -10.69
CA HIS A 209 -4.31 8.23 -9.81
C HIS A 209 -5.80 7.99 -9.51
N GLY A 210 -6.56 7.43 -10.47
CA GLY A 210 -7.99 7.14 -10.29
C GLY A 210 -8.19 5.97 -9.34
N GLU A 211 -7.44 4.88 -9.57
CA GLU A 211 -7.51 3.69 -8.74
C GLU A 211 -6.81 3.87 -7.39
N ALA A 212 -5.93 4.86 -7.20
CA ALA A 212 -5.20 5.04 -5.94
C ALA A 212 -6.12 5.21 -4.73
N TYR A 213 -7.16 6.04 -4.82
CA TYR A 213 -8.10 6.26 -3.73
C TYR A 213 -8.99 5.01 -3.48
N GLU A 214 -9.48 4.39 -4.54
CA GLU A 214 -10.25 3.13 -4.44
C GLU A 214 -9.38 2.01 -3.86
N ASN A 215 -8.11 1.93 -4.26
CA ASN A 215 -7.14 1.00 -3.71
C ASN A 215 -6.87 1.28 -2.24
N HIS A 216 -6.79 2.54 -1.79
CA HIS A 216 -6.70 2.86 -0.36
C HIS A 216 -7.96 2.42 0.40
N PHE A 217 -9.15 2.59 -0.18
CA PHE A 217 -10.41 2.15 0.40
C PHE A 217 -10.56 0.61 0.42
N TYR A 218 -10.13 -0.09 -0.62
CA TYR A 218 -10.08 -1.55 -0.63
C TYR A 218 -9.02 -2.08 0.33
N TYR A 219 -7.84 -1.48 0.32
CA TYR A 219 -6.76 -1.81 1.25
C TYR A 219 -7.22 -1.69 2.70
N TYR A 220 -8.00 -0.64 2.98
CA TYR A 220 -8.73 -0.49 4.22
C TYR A 220 -9.63 -1.70 4.52
N MET A 221 -10.45 -2.18 3.58
CA MET A 221 -11.37 -3.31 3.78
C MET A 221 -10.74 -4.69 4.05
N TYR A 222 -9.47 -4.92 3.70
CA TYR A 222 -8.91 -6.28 3.58
C TYR A 222 -7.74 -6.63 4.52
N TYR A 223 -7.28 -5.71 5.38
CA TYR A 223 -6.07 -5.97 6.17
C TYR A 223 -6.33 -6.58 7.56
N ALA A 224 -5.50 -7.57 7.93
CA ALA A 224 -5.56 -8.26 9.21
C ALA A 224 -4.38 -7.87 10.11
N MET A 225 -4.65 -7.15 11.20
CA MET A 225 -3.77 -6.86 12.35
C MET A 225 -4.64 -6.79 13.61
N SER A 226 -4.03 -6.63 14.80
CA SER A 226 -4.84 -6.45 16.01
C SER A 226 -5.74 -5.22 15.87
N VAL A 227 -6.88 -5.24 16.53
CA VAL A 227 -7.88 -4.16 16.41
C VAL A 227 -7.32 -2.80 16.77
N GLU A 228 -6.54 -2.74 17.84
CA GLU A 228 -5.98 -1.49 18.35
C GLU A 228 -4.95 -0.92 17.38
N GLU A 229 -4.08 -1.78 16.83
CA GLU A 229 -3.11 -1.39 15.80
C GLU A 229 -3.83 -0.96 14.52
N PHE A 230 -4.90 -1.64 14.15
CA PHE A 230 -5.69 -1.30 12.98
C PHE A 230 -6.41 0.05 13.16
N ASP A 231 -7.10 0.29 14.28
CA ASP A 231 -7.76 1.59 14.58
C ASP A 231 -6.75 2.74 14.55
N TYR A 232 -5.57 2.54 15.15
CA TYR A 232 -4.52 3.56 15.18
C TYR A 232 -4.00 3.87 13.77
N CYS A 233 -3.57 2.84 13.02
CA CYS A 233 -3.08 3.02 11.66
C CYS A 233 -4.18 3.59 10.76
N MET A 234 -5.44 3.21 10.96
CA MET A 234 -6.56 3.74 10.19
C MET A 234 -6.78 5.23 10.36
N LYS A 235 -6.70 5.74 11.60
CA LYS A 235 -6.78 7.18 11.84
C LYS A 235 -5.62 7.92 11.19
N MET A 236 -4.41 7.37 11.30
CA MET A 236 -3.25 7.95 10.62
C MET A 236 -3.49 8.02 9.11
N TYR A 237 -3.97 6.93 8.49
CA TYR A 237 -4.30 6.87 7.06
C TYR A 237 -5.41 7.83 6.64
N ALA A 238 -6.45 7.98 7.46
CA ALA A 238 -7.54 8.92 7.21
C ALA A 238 -7.03 10.37 7.14
N GLU A 239 -6.12 10.74 8.05
CA GLU A 239 -5.46 12.04 8.01
C GLU A 239 -4.55 12.18 6.79
N LYS A 240 -3.87 11.11 6.36
CA LYS A 240 -3.09 11.11 5.11
C LYS A 240 -3.99 11.33 3.87
N LEU A 241 -5.22 10.78 3.85
CA LEU A 241 -6.17 10.96 2.74
C LEU A 241 -6.60 12.41 2.57
N LYS A 242 -6.76 13.17 3.67
CA LYS A 242 -7.08 14.61 3.64
C LYS A 242 -6.00 15.47 2.98
N LEU A 243 -4.78 14.94 2.84
CA LEU A 243 -3.64 15.61 2.21
C LEU A 243 -3.44 15.17 0.76
N MET A 244 -4.18 14.17 0.30
CA MET A 244 -4.15 13.69 -1.08
C MET A 244 -5.30 14.30 -1.85
N GLN A 245 -5.06 14.58 -3.12
CA GLN A 245 -6.11 14.99 -4.04
C GLN A 245 -7.20 13.89 -4.17
N PRO A 246 -8.47 14.27 -4.39
CA PRO A 246 -9.57 13.33 -4.50
C PRO A 246 -9.44 12.41 -5.73
N PRO A 247 -10.15 11.27 -5.77
CA PRO A 247 -10.11 10.38 -6.92
C PRO A 247 -10.56 11.09 -8.20
N SER A 248 -9.79 10.92 -9.26
CA SER A 248 -10.22 11.26 -10.61
C SER A 248 -11.17 10.17 -11.10
N MET A 249 -12.48 10.44 -11.03
CA MET A 249 -13.45 9.57 -11.72
C MET A 249 -13.14 9.52 -13.22
N LYS A 250 -13.46 8.42 -13.92
CA LYS A 250 -13.23 8.28 -15.38
C LYS A 250 -13.74 9.46 -16.23
N LYS A 251 -14.74 10.21 -15.74
CA LYS A 251 -15.31 11.40 -16.38
C LYS A 251 -14.69 12.73 -15.91
N CYS A 252 -14.02 12.73 -14.76
CA CYS A 252 -13.33 13.89 -14.20
C CYS A 252 -11.90 13.91 -14.74
N GLN A 253 -11.53 14.92 -15.52
CA GLN A 253 -10.18 15.07 -16.06
C GLN A 253 -9.39 16.21 -15.42
N THR A 254 -10.10 17.14 -14.78
CA THR A 254 -9.54 18.38 -14.24
C THR A 254 -9.75 18.49 -12.73
N TYR A 255 -8.96 19.36 -12.08
CA TYR A 255 -9.12 19.63 -10.65
C TYR A 255 -10.47 20.29 -10.34
N ALA A 256 -11.02 21.08 -11.27
CA ALA A 256 -12.29 21.77 -11.10
C ALA A 256 -13.50 20.83 -11.12
N GLU A 257 -13.42 19.72 -11.86
CA GLU A 257 -14.46 18.68 -11.91
C GLU A 257 -14.39 17.71 -10.72
N ALA A 258 -13.29 17.77 -9.96
CA ALA A 258 -13.04 16.83 -8.89
C ALA A 258 -13.88 17.19 -7.66
N ASP A 259 -14.45 16.17 -7.02
CA ASP A 259 -15.21 16.35 -5.79
C ASP A 259 -14.25 16.46 -4.60
N TRP A 260 -13.81 17.68 -4.32
CA TRP A 260 -12.95 17.99 -3.17
C TRP A 260 -13.64 17.78 -1.82
N THR A 261 -14.98 17.67 -1.78
CA THR A 261 -15.69 17.37 -0.53
C THR A 261 -15.39 15.94 -0.05
N ILE A 262 -14.98 15.04 -0.95
CA ILE A 262 -14.52 13.70 -0.59
C ILE A 262 -13.25 13.75 0.27
N GLN A 263 -12.35 14.71 -0.01
CA GLN A 263 -11.13 14.91 0.79
C GLN A 263 -11.46 15.44 2.19
N GLU A 264 -12.47 16.28 2.30
CA GLU A 264 -12.89 16.94 3.56
C GLU A 264 -13.77 16.05 4.43
N ARG A 265 -14.31 14.97 3.88
CA ARG A 265 -15.23 14.08 4.59
C ARG A 265 -14.50 13.30 5.68
N GLU A 266 -14.92 13.49 6.92
CA GLU A 266 -14.49 12.61 8.01
C GLU A 266 -14.99 11.18 7.74
N LEU A 267 -14.09 10.22 7.94
CA LEU A 267 -14.49 8.81 7.90
C LEU A 267 -15.34 8.53 9.14
N ASP A 268 -16.61 8.21 8.91
CA ASP A 268 -17.49 7.87 10.01
C ASP A 268 -17.04 6.57 10.70
N ASP A 269 -17.28 6.50 12.00
CA ASP A 269 -16.96 5.36 12.86
C ASP A 269 -17.53 4.04 12.33
N ARG A 270 -18.66 4.09 11.61
CA ARG A 270 -19.31 2.90 11.05
C ARG A 270 -18.54 2.36 9.86
N CYS A 271 -18.02 3.24 9.01
CA CYS A 271 -17.11 2.91 7.93
C CYS A 271 -15.90 2.25 8.55
N ILE A 272 -15.24 2.88 9.56
CA ILE A 272 -14.09 2.38 10.35
C ILE A 272 -14.32 0.96 10.89
N ARG A 273 -15.46 0.73 11.55
CA ARG A 273 -15.83 -0.58 12.09
C ARG A 273 -16.07 -1.62 11.00
N ARG A 274 -16.65 -1.22 9.86
CA ARG A 274 -16.97 -2.16 8.78
C ARG A 274 -15.74 -2.76 8.15
N ALA A 275 -14.67 -1.99 7.95
CA ALA A 275 -13.46 -2.62 7.45
C ALA A 275 -12.72 -3.39 8.52
N ILE A 276 -12.71 -2.92 9.78
CA ILE A 276 -12.18 -3.73 10.88
C ILE A 276 -12.84 -5.10 10.83
N PHE A 277 -14.18 -5.14 10.86
CA PHE A 277 -14.95 -6.37 10.75
C PHE A 277 -14.58 -7.20 9.51
N ASN A 278 -14.51 -6.60 8.32
CA ASN A 278 -14.21 -7.34 7.09
C ASN A 278 -12.77 -7.88 7.03
N GLY A 279 -11.82 -7.18 7.65
CA GLY A 279 -10.41 -7.58 7.74
C GLY A 279 -10.16 -8.68 8.77
N LEU A 280 -11.11 -8.96 9.67
CA LEU A 280 -10.99 -10.05 10.64
C LEU A 280 -11.02 -11.43 9.99
N PRO A 281 -10.34 -12.43 10.57
CA PRO A 281 -10.55 -13.84 10.23
C PRO A 281 -12.04 -14.24 10.26
N LYS A 282 -12.46 -15.14 9.36
CA LYS A 282 -13.89 -15.53 9.22
C LYS A 282 -14.53 -16.05 10.52
N ASN A 283 -13.74 -16.70 11.38
CA ASN A 283 -14.19 -17.16 12.71
C ASN A 283 -14.48 -15.98 13.64
N TYR A 284 -13.65 -14.93 13.63
CA TYR A 284 -13.86 -13.75 14.47
C TYR A 284 -15.07 -12.96 13.97
N GLN A 285 -15.23 -12.84 12.65
CA GLN A 285 -16.44 -12.29 12.02
C GLN A 285 -17.71 -13.03 12.43
N LYS A 286 -17.63 -14.36 12.55
CA LYS A 286 -18.75 -15.19 13.00
C LYS A 286 -19.06 -14.93 14.46
N ASN A 287 -18.07 -14.96 15.35
CA ASN A 287 -18.24 -14.72 16.78
C ASN A 287 -18.86 -13.35 17.07
N LEU A 288 -18.39 -12.29 16.41
CA LEU A 288 -18.98 -10.95 16.53
C LEU A 288 -20.44 -10.87 16.07
N ARG A 289 -20.87 -11.72 15.14
CA ARG A 289 -22.26 -11.78 14.66
C ARG A 289 -23.17 -12.65 15.52
N SER A 290 -22.61 -13.66 16.20
CA SER A 290 -23.40 -14.67 16.90
C SER A 290 -23.38 -14.55 18.42
N ASN A 291 -22.35 -13.94 19.01
CA ASN A 291 -22.12 -14.00 20.45
C ASN A 291 -22.50 -12.70 21.18
N TYR A 292 -22.94 -11.67 20.45
CA TYR A 292 -23.34 -10.38 21.02
C TYR A 292 -24.78 -10.04 20.59
N GLU A 293 -25.59 -9.55 21.54
CA GLU A 293 -26.99 -9.17 21.28
C GLU A 293 -27.10 -7.90 20.44
N GLN A 294 -26.16 -6.96 20.60
CA GLN A 294 -26.11 -5.74 19.82
C GLN A 294 -25.35 -5.98 18.51
N ASP A 295 -25.89 -5.50 17.38
CA ASP A 295 -25.17 -5.51 16.10
C ASP A 295 -23.83 -4.75 16.28
N TRP A 296 -22.73 -5.37 15.87
CA TRP A 296 -21.38 -4.78 15.94
C TRP A 296 -21.29 -3.41 15.25
N ARG A 297 -22.18 -3.11 14.30
CA ARG A 297 -22.29 -1.79 13.63
C ARG A 297 -22.83 -0.69 14.55
N GLN A 298 -23.51 -1.07 15.62
CA GLN A 298 -24.19 -0.18 16.56
C GLN A 298 -23.52 -0.15 17.94
N MET A 299 -22.59 -1.06 18.22
CA MET A 299 -21.79 -1.03 19.45
C MET A 299 -21.06 0.31 19.58
N ASP A 300 -20.88 0.81 20.79
CA ASP A 300 -19.92 1.89 21.03
C ASP A 300 -18.47 1.39 20.83
N LYS A 301 -17.50 2.31 20.81
CA LYS A 301 -16.12 1.98 20.51
C LYS A 301 -15.50 1.03 21.54
N ALA A 302 -15.75 1.24 22.83
CA ALA A 302 -15.15 0.42 23.89
C ALA A 302 -15.69 -1.00 23.84
N THR A 303 -17.02 -1.13 23.67
CA THR A 303 -17.70 -2.42 23.53
C THR A 303 -17.20 -3.18 22.30
N PHE A 304 -17.08 -2.52 21.15
CA PHE A 304 -16.58 -3.15 19.92
C PHE A 304 -15.12 -3.62 20.05
N VAL A 305 -14.24 -2.82 20.65
CA VAL A 305 -12.83 -3.19 20.88
C VAL A 305 -12.73 -4.36 21.87
N SER A 306 -13.48 -4.32 22.98
CA SER A 306 -13.51 -5.41 23.95
C SER A 306 -13.98 -6.72 23.31
N ALA A 307 -15.06 -6.66 22.53
CA ALA A 307 -15.65 -7.83 21.89
C ALA A 307 -14.67 -8.57 20.96
N MET A 308 -13.78 -7.82 20.31
CA MET A 308 -12.74 -8.39 19.48
C MET A 308 -11.51 -8.84 20.25
N ALA A 309 -11.14 -8.13 21.32
CA ALA A 309 -10.08 -8.58 22.24
C ALA A 309 -10.44 -9.96 22.84
N ASP A 310 -11.70 -10.18 23.17
CA ASP A 310 -12.21 -11.47 23.64
C ASP A 310 -12.04 -12.57 22.57
N CYS A 311 -12.34 -12.27 21.30
CA CYS A 311 -12.10 -13.19 20.19
C CYS A 311 -10.61 -13.53 20.01
N GLU A 312 -9.71 -12.56 20.18
CA GLU A 312 -8.26 -12.80 20.12
C GLU A 312 -7.74 -13.66 21.29
N LEU A 313 -8.32 -13.48 22.48
CA LEU A 313 -7.97 -14.27 23.67
C LEU A 313 -8.42 -15.72 23.52
N GLU A 314 -9.63 -15.96 23.01
CA GLU A 314 -10.14 -17.30 22.71
C GLU A 314 -9.25 -18.03 21.69
N ASP A 315 -8.87 -17.37 20.59
CA ASP A 315 -8.00 -17.99 19.57
C ASP A 315 -6.58 -18.26 20.09
N ARG A 316 -6.04 -17.37 20.95
CA ARG A 316 -4.76 -17.63 21.62
C ARG A 316 -4.84 -18.85 22.53
N ALA A 317 -5.90 -18.98 23.32
CA ALA A 317 -6.14 -20.14 24.18
C ALA A 317 -6.25 -21.43 23.35
N GLU A 318 -7.01 -21.41 22.25
CA GLU A 318 -7.17 -22.56 21.35
C GLU A 318 -5.84 -22.95 20.67
N GLN A 319 -5.01 -21.99 20.29
CA GLN A 319 -3.69 -22.26 19.73
C GLN A 319 -2.71 -22.84 20.77
N GLU A 320 -2.76 -22.36 22.01
CA GLU A 320 -1.96 -22.91 23.11
C GLU A 320 -2.39 -24.34 23.44
N GLU A 321 -3.69 -24.62 23.44
CA GLU A 321 -4.23 -25.96 23.65
C GLU A 321 -3.81 -26.91 22.51
N LYS A 322 -3.95 -26.50 21.25
CA LYS A 322 -3.48 -27.27 20.08
C LYS A 322 -1.97 -27.52 20.12
N LYS A 323 -1.16 -26.54 20.55
CA LYS A 323 0.29 -26.72 20.73
C LYS A 323 0.60 -27.71 21.85
N ALA A 324 -0.07 -27.57 22.99
CA ALA A 324 0.10 -28.49 24.13
C ALA A 324 -0.29 -29.92 23.74
N GLU A 325 -1.35 -30.10 22.96
CA GLU A 325 -1.77 -31.40 22.45
C GLU A 325 -0.79 -31.98 21.44
N ALA A 326 -0.31 -31.17 20.48
CA ALA A 326 0.72 -31.57 19.54
C ALA A 326 2.03 -31.98 20.25
N GLU A 327 2.37 -31.30 21.35
CA GLU A 327 3.55 -31.60 22.17
C GLU A 327 3.36 -32.89 22.97
N LYS A 328 2.16 -33.13 23.53
CA LYS A 328 1.79 -34.42 24.15
C LYS A 328 1.91 -35.56 23.15
N ILE A 329 1.40 -35.41 21.91
CA ILE A 329 1.50 -36.42 20.85
C ILE A 329 2.97 -36.69 20.48
N LYS A 330 3.79 -35.63 20.35
CA LYS A 330 5.24 -35.77 20.11
C LYS A 330 5.94 -36.53 21.24
N GLN A 331 5.60 -36.25 22.50
CA GLN A 331 6.17 -36.96 23.65
C GLN A 331 5.75 -38.43 23.69
N ILE A 332 4.49 -38.75 23.38
CA ILE A 332 4.00 -40.13 23.27
C ILE A 332 4.74 -40.88 22.17
N ASN A 333 4.93 -40.27 21.00
CA ASN A 333 5.66 -40.89 19.89
C ASN A 333 7.16 -41.08 20.21
N LYS A 334 7.78 -40.14 20.94
CA LYS A 334 9.18 -40.27 21.39
C LYS A 334 9.36 -41.37 22.44
N LYS A 335 8.38 -41.53 23.36
CA LYS A 335 8.36 -42.66 24.31
C LYS A 335 8.18 -44.01 23.61
N ARG A 336 7.34 -44.08 22.57
CA ARG A 336 7.16 -45.29 21.74
C ARG A 336 8.40 -45.66 20.92
N GLN A 337 9.18 -44.68 20.47
CA GLN A 337 10.47 -44.95 19.80
C GLN A 337 11.55 -45.45 20.77
N ASN A 338 11.58 -44.94 22.00
CA ASN A 338 12.53 -45.40 23.01
C ASN A 338 12.16 -46.78 23.62
N SER A 339 10.88 -47.14 23.68
CA SER A 339 10.46 -48.49 24.13
C SER A 339 10.80 -49.59 23.12
N ASN A 340 11.03 -49.24 21.85
CA ASN A 340 11.49 -50.17 20.82
C ASN A 340 13.02 -50.36 20.76
N GLN A 341 13.79 -49.71 21.64
CA GLN A 341 15.26 -49.84 21.69
C GLN A 341 15.80 -50.71 22.84
N GLN A 342 14.94 -51.21 23.73
CA GLN A 342 15.33 -52.18 24.78
C GLN A 342 14.81 -53.58 24.45
N GLY A 343 15.46 -54.21 23.48
CA GLY A 343 15.23 -55.62 23.12
C GLY A 343 16.41 -56.12 22.29
N GLY A 344 17.52 -56.44 22.95
CA GLY A 344 18.71 -56.99 22.30
C GLY A 344 18.45 -58.38 21.71
N GLY A 345 18.93 -58.61 20.48
CA GLY A 345 18.89 -59.93 19.84
C GLY A 345 19.62 -59.95 18.49
N LYS A 346 20.62 -60.81 18.37
CA LYS A 346 21.49 -61.00 17.21
C LYS A 346 20.74 -61.39 15.93
N ARG A 347 21.30 -60.93 14.80
CA ARG A 347 21.30 -61.53 13.44
C ARG A 347 19.97 -62.05 12.88
N GLY A 348 19.44 -61.29 11.92
CA GLY A 348 18.58 -61.80 10.84
C GLY A 348 18.56 -60.81 9.68
N LYS A 349 19.08 -61.19 8.51
CA LYS A 349 18.71 -60.54 7.25
C LYS A 349 17.22 -60.81 7.04
N THR A 350 16.41 -59.77 6.95
CA THR A 350 15.03 -59.90 6.47
C THR A 350 14.76 -58.81 5.46
N ASP A 351 14.69 -59.26 4.20
CA ASP A 351 14.04 -58.60 3.08
C ASP A 351 12.63 -58.13 3.48
N GLY A 352 12.22 -56.94 3.02
CA GLY A 352 10.83 -56.53 3.23
C GLY A 352 10.45 -55.05 3.01
N LYS A 353 11.33 -54.16 2.55
CA LYS A 353 10.82 -52.86 2.03
C LYS A 353 10.13 -53.14 0.69
N LYS A 354 8.79 -53.20 0.71
CA LYS A 354 7.99 -53.30 -0.49
C LYS A 354 7.99 -51.94 -1.20
N PHE A 355 8.74 -51.85 -2.29
CA PHE A 355 8.82 -50.65 -3.13
C PHE A 355 7.82 -50.74 -4.28
N CYS A 356 7.17 -49.63 -4.61
CA CYS A 356 6.29 -49.55 -5.77
C CYS A 356 7.09 -49.69 -7.08
N LYS A 357 6.96 -50.85 -7.74
CA LYS A 357 7.65 -51.19 -8.99
C LYS A 357 7.27 -50.23 -10.12
N TRP A 358 6.02 -49.76 -10.15
CA TRP A 358 5.51 -48.83 -11.17
C TRP A 358 6.16 -47.45 -11.05
N CYS A 359 6.18 -46.88 -9.84
CA CYS A 359 6.81 -45.59 -9.58
C CYS A 359 8.33 -45.65 -9.77
N LYS A 360 8.96 -46.79 -9.45
CA LYS A 360 10.38 -47.03 -9.74
C LYS A 360 10.68 -47.04 -11.24
N LYS A 361 9.84 -47.73 -12.04
CA LYS A 361 9.98 -47.79 -13.51
C LYS A 361 9.73 -46.42 -14.17
N ALA A 362 8.81 -45.63 -13.62
CA ALA A 362 8.54 -44.25 -14.04
C ALA A 362 9.56 -43.21 -13.53
N LYS A 363 10.63 -43.63 -12.83
CA LYS A 363 11.64 -42.76 -12.19
C LYS A 363 11.04 -41.70 -11.26
N SER A 364 9.91 -42.01 -10.62
CA SER A 364 9.28 -41.14 -9.63
C SER A 364 10.09 -41.17 -8.33
N LYS A 365 10.22 -40.02 -7.66
CA LYS A 365 10.91 -39.90 -6.37
C LYS A 365 10.13 -40.51 -5.19
N PHE A 366 8.88 -40.93 -5.41
CA PHE A 366 7.96 -41.40 -4.36
C PHE A 366 7.76 -42.94 -4.37
N PHE A 367 8.70 -43.69 -4.96
CA PHE A 367 8.58 -45.14 -5.14
C PHE A 367 8.77 -45.95 -3.84
N ASP A 368 9.27 -45.31 -2.79
CA ASP A 368 9.52 -45.85 -1.44
C ASP A 368 8.41 -45.55 -0.44
N ASN A 369 7.42 -44.75 -0.82
CA ASN A 369 6.32 -44.33 0.05
C ASN A 369 5.12 -45.28 0.06
N HIS A 370 5.07 -46.27 -0.83
CA HIS A 370 3.95 -47.21 -0.97
C HIS A 370 4.39 -48.47 -1.74
N ASP A 371 3.56 -49.52 -1.68
CA ASP A 371 3.75 -50.75 -2.47
C ASP A 371 3.07 -50.64 -3.85
N SER A 372 3.39 -51.58 -4.74
CA SER A 372 2.88 -51.65 -6.11
C SER A 372 1.37 -51.90 -6.19
N ASP A 373 0.81 -52.58 -5.18
CA ASP A 373 -0.62 -52.91 -5.10
C ASP A 373 -1.48 -51.68 -4.75
N ASP A 374 -0.92 -50.73 -3.99
CA ASP A 374 -1.59 -49.48 -3.57
C ASP A 374 -1.26 -48.28 -4.49
N CYS A 375 -0.71 -48.54 -5.68
CA CYS A 375 -0.25 -47.48 -6.58
C CYS A 375 -1.40 -46.85 -7.36
N THR A 376 -1.93 -45.73 -6.84
CA THR A 376 -2.96 -44.91 -7.50
C THR A 376 -2.48 -44.24 -8.80
N MET A 377 -1.17 -44.25 -9.06
CA MET A 377 -0.56 -43.59 -10.22
C MET A 377 -0.26 -44.55 -11.38
N LYS A 378 -0.57 -45.85 -11.25
CA LYS A 378 -0.25 -46.89 -12.25
C LYS A 378 -0.83 -46.55 -13.63
N GLU A 379 -2.14 -46.34 -13.73
CA GLU A 379 -2.80 -46.01 -15.01
C GLU A 379 -2.24 -44.73 -15.64
N LYS A 380 -1.87 -43.75 -14.81
CA LYS A 380 -1.28 -42.49 -15.29
C LYS A 380 0.10 -42.73 -15.90
N TRP A 381 0.91 -43.62 -15.34
CA TRP A 381 2.22 -43.96 -15.90
C TRP A 381 2.13 -44.83 -17.14
N GLU A 382 1.13 -45.70 -17.24
CA GLU A 382 0.78 -46.45 -18.45
C GLU A 382 0.37 -45.52 -19.59
N LYS A 383 -0.58 -44.60 -19.34
CA LYS A 383 -1.03 -43.61 -20.34
C LYS A 383 0.08 -42.66 -20.80
N GLN A 384 1.07 -42.40 -19.95
CA GLN A 384 2.24 -41.58 -20.29
C GLN A 384 3.36 -42.38 -20.99
N GLY A 385 3.16 -43.67 -21.29
CA GLY A 385 4.18 -44.52 -21.91
C GLY A 385 5.40 -44.80 -21.03
N LYS A 386 5.39 -44.37 -19.76
CA LYS A 386 6.53 -44.46 -18.83
C LYS A 386 6.75 -45.85 -18.25
N LEU A 387 5.78 -46.75 -18.42
CA LEU A 387 5.87 -48.16 -18.01
C LEU A 387 6.23 -49.10 -19.17
N GLY A 388 6.27 -48.60 -20.42
CA GLY A 388 6.62 -49.36 -21.62
C GLY A 388 8.11 -49.69 -21.70
N ASN A 389 8.44 -50.75 -22.43
CA ASN A 389 9.82 -51.16 -22.69
C ASN A 389 10.44 -50.17 -23.69
N GLN A 390 11.34 -49.27 -23.25
CA GLN A 390 11.97 -48.28 -24.14
C GLN A 390 12.66 -48.91 -25.36
N LYS A 391 13.10 -50.17 -25.26
CA LYS A 391 13.67 -50.93 -26.38
C LYS A 391 12.64 -51.33 -27.43
N GLU A 392 11.41 -51.66 -27.05
CA GLU A 392 10.33 -51.99 -28.01
C GLU A 392 9.82 -50.72 -28.71
N LEU A 393 9.65 -49.61 -27.98
CA LEU A 393 9.30 -48.31 -28.57
C LEU A 393 10.33 -47.85 -29.61
N HIS A 394 11.63 -47.94 -29.29
CA HIS A 394 12.70 -47.57 -30.23
C HIS A 394 12.82 -48.54 -31.42
N THR A 395 12.43 -49.81 -31.25
CA THR A 395 12.41 -50.79 -32.35
C THR A 395 11.20 -50.56 -33.26
N ILE A 396 10.03 -50.22 -32.70
CA ILE A 396 8.82 -49.89 -33.46
C ILE A 396 9.00 -48.59 -34.24
N GLU A 397 9.58 -47.55 -33.62
CA GLU A 397 9.90 -46.28 -34.31
C GLU A 397 10.96 -46.50 -35.42
N SER A 398 11.96 -47.34 -35.17
CA SER A 398 12.96 -47.75 -36.17
C SER A 398 12.32 -48.53 -37.34
N LEU A 399 11.38 -49.43 -37.07
CA LEU A 399 10.69 -50.22 -38.10
C LEU A 399 9.75 -49.34 -38.92
N ALA A 400 9.01 -48.42 -38.29
CA ALA A 400 8.15 -47.46 -38.96
C ALA A 400 8.94 -46.53 -39.89
N ALA A 401 10.07 -45.99 -39.43
CA ALA A 401 10.95 -45.15 -40.24
C ALA A 401 11.63 -45.91 -41.41
N THR A 402 11.78 -47.23 -41.30
CA THR A 402 12.32 -48.07 -42.38
C THR A 402 11.25 -48.41 -43.42
N GLN A 403 10.00 -48.64 -42.98
CA GLN A 403 8.86 -48.83 -43.89
C GLN A 403 8.58 -47.58 -44.70
N GLU A 404 8.58 -46.39 -44.08
CA GLU A 404 8.32 -45.11 -44.74
C GLU A 404 9.38 -44.78 -45.82
N LYS A 405 10.63 -45.19 -45.60
CA LYS A 405 11.70 -45.08 -46.61
C LYS A 405 11.57 -46.11 -47.74
N GLN A 406 10.97 -47.28 -47.49
CA GLN A 406 10.73 -48.27 -48.53
C GLN A 406 9.52 -47.93 -49.41
N THR A 407 8.47 -47.29 -48.87
CA THR A 407 7.35 -46.79 -49.69
C THR A 407 7.76 -45.66 -50.62
N VAL A 408 8.67 -44.76 -50.21
CA VAL A 408 9.19 -43.67 -51.06
C VAL A 408 10.13 -44.16 -52.18
N LEU A 409 10.59 -45.41 -52.14
CA LEU A 409 11.44 -46.02 -53.18
C LEU A 409 10.67 -46.93 -54.15
N LEU A 410 9.37 -47.16 -53.90
CA LEU A 410 8.48 -47.99 -54.74
C LEU A 410 7.37 -47.18 -55.43
N ASP A 411 7.29 -45.87 -55.15
CA ASP A 411 6.65 -44.85 -55.99
C ASP A 411 7.73 -44.10 -56.78
#